data_AF-A0A6J7PD44-F1
#
_entry.id   AF-A0A6J7PD44-F1
#
_cell.length_a   1.000
_cell.length_b   1.000
_cell.length_c   1.000
_cell.angle_alpha   90.00
_cell.angle_beta   90.00
_cell.angle_gamma   90.00
#
_symmetry.space_group_name_H-M   'P 1'
#
loop_
_entity.id
_entity.type
_entity.pdbx_description
1 polymer ?
#
loop_
_entity_poly.entity_id
_entity_poly.type
_entity_poly.pdbx_seq_one_letter_code
_entity_poly.pdbx_strand_id
1 'polypeptide(L)'
;MITTYALSLTTADCNEEQRIALIDVVSDWMLLHYPLDARGPGTSVRVTRESSDDPVFRMMITESGAASTHVETLTITVVLLSGVLTFDIRILSTPTTSKVVPYTPQLVPPRIARLVRDVLTTVPTEDANQFITDSVHVASTELDGQNIAAFIDAPSRRLPVVVEIGDYERHSALLLAVGAGPLVGLAHIFHITSAEALRGFESLSRYSLLGPGCVIVQWAGKTEPEIVHTRELPSSSLPRERHRLVRLILDTAARSIASPRVPPPPRTEYDIIDSSSRGSSDGGGFNEDQAIHIEQLEASVNELEASMADADRLMAELREQLEKKGGQVDELILRNVSLEIQAGQTPKVLAVPSMTEALRLAKENCPFLVFHDRAIESGSGLEGPEPVSVLQDLVRLNEVARAWMSGEISGTSIKLACRQMGLDFVASISDTARQKFEEDYLIEWRGRAVRAEAHLRRGRKAHLVRIHVFFDDETQQVVVAYIGRHLRDKGSAS
;
A
#
# COMPACT_ATOMS: atom_id res chain seq x y z
N MET A 1 -0.81 0.63 8.37
CA MET A 1 -1.53 -0.32 7.50
C MET A 1 -0.69 -1.58 7.38
N ILE A 2 -1.28 -2.75 7.62
CA ILE A 2 -0.59 -4.04 7.58
C ILE A 2 -1.49 -5.02 6.82
N THR A 3 -0.93 -5.72 5.82
CA THR A 3 -1.63 -6.86 5.20
C THR A 3 -1.59 -8.03 6.17
N THR A 4 -2.75 -8.53 6.58
CA THR A 4 -2.88 -9.64 7.55
C THR A 4 -3.19 -10.96 6.88
N TYR A 5 -3.70 -10.93 5.65
CA TYR A 5 -3.94 -12.09 4.80
C TYR A 5 -3.78 -11.68 3.34
N ALA A 6 -3.13 -12.51 2.53
CA ALA A 6 -3.11 -12.39 1.09
C ALA A 6 -3.09 -13.79 0.48
N LEU A 7 -3.90 -13.99 -0.56
CA LEU A 7 -3.91 -15.19 -1.39
C LEU A 7 -4.14 -14.76 -2.84
N SER A 8 -3.35 -15.33 -3.75
CA SER A 8 -3.50 -15.12 -5.19
C SER A 8 -3.40 -16.46 -5.90
N LEU A 9 -4.47 -16.84 -6.59
CA LEU A 9 -4.57 -18.04 -7.41
C LEU A 9 -4.58 -17.62 -8.87
N THR A 10 -3.74 -18.26 -9.67
CA THR A 10 -3.61 -17.96 -11.09
C THR A 10 -3.72 -19.26 -11.87
N THR A 11 -4.66 -19.28 -12.82
CA THR A 11 -4.97 -20.41 -13.69
C THR A 11 -4.87 -19.95 -15.15
N ALA A 12 -4.12 -20.71 -15.94
CA ALA A 12 -3.95 -20.46 -17.36
C ALA A 12 -5.06 -21.13 -18.19
N ASP A 13 -5.14 -20.77 -19.47
CA ASP A 13 -6.08 -21.33 -20.45
C ASP A 13 -7.56 -21.18 -20.04
N CYS A 14 -7.87 -20.10 -19.31
CA CYS A 14 -9.21 -19.79 -18.87
C CYS A 14 -10.00 -18.93 -19.85
N ASN A 15 -11.32 -19.09 -19.85
CA ASN A 15 -12.25 -18.34 -20.68
C ASN A 15 -13.16 -17.40 -19.84
N GLU A 16 -13.98 -16.61 -20.54
CA GLU A 16 -14.90 -15.66 -19.91
C GLU A 16 -15.99 -16.36 -19.08
N GLU A 17 -16.43 -17.55 -19.49
CA GLU A 17 -17.43 -18.33 -18.73
C GLU A 17 -16.92 -18.71 -17.34
N GLN A 18 -15.66 -19.13 -17.24
CA GLN A 18 -15.02 -19.43 -15.96
C GLN A 18 -14.82 -18.17 -15.12
N ARG A 19 -14.52 -17.03 -15.74
CA ARG A 19 -14.46 -15.74 -15.04
C ARG A 19 -15.82 -15.39 -14.44
N ILE A 20 -16.89 -15.49 -15.22
CA ILE A 20 -18.27 -15.19 -14.79
C ILE A 20 -18.66 -16.12 -13.64
N ALA A 21 -18.45 -17.43 -13.78
CA ALA A 21 -18.74 -18.40 -12.72
C ALA A 21 -18.00 -18.08 -11.40
N LEU A 22 -16.75 -17.60 -11.50
CA LEU A 22 -15.97 -17.19 -10.34
C LEU A 22 -16.52 -15.89 -9.71
N ILE A 23 -16.96 -14.92 -10.52
CA ILE A 23 -17.63 -13.70 -10.06
C ILE A 23 -18.96 -14.03 -9.36
N ASP A 24 -19.73 -14.98 -9.90
CA ASP A 24 -20.99 -15.44 -9.31
C ASP A 24 -20.75 -16.04 -7.91
N VAL A 25 -19.74 -16.91 -7.75
CA VAL A 25 -19.36 -17.46 -6.44
C VAL A 25 -19.02 -16.35 -5.44
N VAL A 26 -18.26 -15.34 -5.86
CA VAL A 26 -17.89 -14.20 -4.99
C VAL A 26 -19.12 -13.36 -4.64
N SER A 27 -20.02 -13.15 -5.60
CA SER A 27 -21.23 -12.34 -5.44
C SER A 27 -22.26 -13.02 -4.54
N ASP A 28 -22.48 -14.32 -4.73
CA ASP A 28 -23.34 -15.14 -3.86
C ASP A 28 -22.80 -15.18 -2.44
N TRP A 29 -21.48 -15.37 -2.29
CA TRP A 29 -20.82 -15.31 -0.98
C TRP A 29 -21.01 -13.94 -0.31
N MET A 30 -20.89 -12.84 -1.08
CA MET A 30 -21.12 -11.49 -0.58
C MET A 30 -22.57 -11.32 -0.11
N LEU A 31 -23.55 -11.75 -0.91
CA LEU A 31 -24.98 -11.63 -0.56
C LEU A 31 -25.32 -12.44 0.70
N LEU A 32 -24.73 -13.63 0.84
CA LEU A 32 -24.94 -14.50 2.00
C LEU A 32 -24.36 -13.90 3.30
N HIS A 33 -23.17 -13.30 3.23
CA HIS A 33 -22.45 -12.84 4.42
C HIS A 33 -22.59 -11.34 4.72
N TYR A 34 -22.93 -10.53 3.72
CA TYR A 34 -23.07 -9.08 3.81
C TYR A 34 -24.36 -8.56 3.13
N PRO A 35 -25.53 -9.11 3.47
CA PRO A 35 -26.80 -8.67 2.90
C PRO A 35 -27.06 -7.21 3.28
N LEU A 36 -27.60 -6.42 2.35
CA LEU A 36 -27.80 -4.97 2.50
C LEU A 36 -28.49 -4.60 3.82
N ASP A 37 -29.55 -5.33 4.17
CA ASP A 37 -30.40 -5.04 5.33
C ASP A 37 -29.76 -5.41 6.68
N ALA A 38 -28.73 -6.26 6.69
CA ALA A 38 -28.05 -6.69 7.93
C ALA A 38 -26.71 -5.98 8.17
N ARG A 39 -26.35 -4.99 7.33
CA ARG A 39 -25.09 -4.24 7.48
C ARG A 39 -25.18 -3.33 8.70
N GLY A 40 -24.38 -3.63 9.72
CA GLY A 40 -24.25 -2.80 10.90
C GLY A 40 -23.53 -1.48 10.63
N PRO A 41 -23.63 -0.51 11.54
CA PRO A 41 -22.84 0.72 11.47
C PRO A 41 -21.34 0.38 11.46
N GLY A 42 -20.60 0.94 10.49
CA GLY A 42 -19.17 0.67 10.31
C GLY A 42 -18.83 -0.41 9.27
N THR A 43 -19.83 -1.05 8.65
CA THR A 43 -19.63 -1.96 7.51
C THR A 43 -19.99 -1.27 6.20
N SER A 44 -19.06 -1.20 5.25
CA SER A 44 -19.31 -0.70 3.89
C SER A 44 -18.87 -1.73 2.85
N VAL A 45 -19.73 -2.03 1.89
CA VAL A 45 -19.43 -2.90 0.76
C VAL A 45 -19.48 -2.07 -0.52
N ARG A 46 -18.44 -2.14 -1.34
CA ARG A 46 -18.33 -1.44 -2.62
C ARG A 46 -17.88 -2.42 -3.69
N VAL A 47 -18.68 -2.59 -4.74
CA VAL A 47 -18.26 -3.22 -5.99
C VAL A 47 -17.87 -2.08 -6.93
N THR A 48 -16.62 -2.08 -7.40
CA THR A 48 -16.04 -0.92 -8.11
C THR A 48 -15.86 -1.15 -9.61
N ARG A 49 -15.88 -2.40 -10.06
CA ARG A 49 -15.71 -2.78 -11.46
C ARG A 49 -16.64 -3.96 -11.74
N GLU A 50 -17.87 -3.65 -12.16
CA GLU A 50 -18.94 -4.64 -12.42
C GLU A 50 -19.36 -4.65 -13.89
N SER A 51 -18.83 -3.73 -14.71
CA SER A 51 -19.14 -3.70 -16.14
C SER A 51 -18.70 -5.00 -16.80
N SER A 52 -19.58 -5.56 -17.64
CA SER A 52 -19.29 -6.73 -18.48
C SER A 52 -18.05 -6.54 -19.35
N ASP A 53 -17.80 -5.29 -19.75
CA ASP A 53 -16.73 -4.92 -20.67
C ASP A 53 -15.40 -4.67 -19.95
N ASP A 54 -15.42 -4.68 -18.62
CA ASP A 54 -14.24 -4.56 -17.80
C ASP A 54 -13.65 -5.96 -17.53
N PRO A 55 -12.39 -6.25 -17.92
CA PRO A 55 -11.74 -7.54 -17.64
C PRO A 55 -11.45 -7.78 -16.15
N VAL A 56 -11.71 -6.78 -15.30
CA VAL A 56 -11.44 -6.82 -13.87
C VAL A 56 -12.75 -6.66 -13.11
N PHE A 57 -13.03 -7.61 -12.24
CA PHE A 57 -14.01 -7.48 -11.18
C PHE A 57 -13.31 -7.16 -9.87
N ARG A 58 -13.83 -6.19 -9.11
CA ARG A 58 -13.27 -5.85 -7.79
C ARG A 58 -14.34 -5.46 -6.78
N MET A 59 -14.31 -6.17 -5.66
CA MET A 59 -15.13 -5.93 -4.48
C MET A 59 -14.25 -5.52 -3.29
N MET A 60 -14.71 -4.53 -2.52
CA MET A 60 -14.10 -4.10 -1.28
C MET A 60 -15.15 -4.09 -0.16
N ILE A 61 -14.82 -4.75 0.95
CA ILE A 61 -15.62 -4.76 2.17
C ILE A 61 -14.76 -4.14 3.26
N THR A 62 -15.27 -3.10 3.91
CA THR A 62 -14.60 -2.43 5.02
C THR A 62 -15.45 -2.60 6.27
N GLU A 63 -14.84 -3.10 7.34
CA GLU A 63 -15.50 -3.36 8.62
C GLU A 63 -14.75 -2.60 9.73
N SER A 64 -15.48 -1.77 10.48
CA SER A 64 -14.99 -1.09 11.68
C SER A 64 -15.86 -1.47 12.88
N GLY A 65 -15.33 -2.26 13.81
CA GLY A 65 -16.03 -2.57 15.06
C GLY A 65 -15.95 -1.40 16.04
N ALA A 66 -17.02 -1.15 16.81
CA ALA A 66 -17.07 -0.05 17.80
C ALA A 66 -15.97 -0.12 18.88
N ALA A 67 -15.44 -1.32 19.16
CA ALA A 67 -14.33 -1.54 20.10
C ALA A 67 -12.99 -1.81 19.40
N SER A 68 -12.93 -1.77 18.08
CA SER A 68 -11.71 -2.08 17.32
C SER A 68 -10.84 -0.84 17.17
N THR A 69 -9.55 -1.00 17.47
CA THR A 69 -8.52 0.02 17.18
C THR A 69 -8.09 0.03 15.72
N HIS A 70 -8.66 -0.86 14.91
CA HIS A 70 -8.33 -1.04 13.49
C HIS A 70 -9.60 -1.20 12.65
N VAL A 71 -9.53 -0.69 11.42
CA VAL A 71 -10.48 -0.96 10.34
C VAL A 71 -9.89 -2.07 9.49
N GLU A 72 -10.68 -3.11 9.23
CA GLU A 72 -10.30 -4.20 8.34
C GLU A 72 -10.93 -3.98 6.97
N THR A 73 -10.10 -4.03 5.92
CA THR A 73 -10.52 -3.92 4.53
C THR A 73 -10.21 -5.23 3.82
N LEU A 74 -11.25 -5.98 3.48
CA LEU A 74 -11.21 -7.14 2.61
C LEU A 74 -11.34 -6.67 1.16
N THR A 75 -10.37 -7.00 0.31
CA THR A 75 -10.42 -6.76 -1.13
C THR A 75 -10.43 -8.10 -1.85
N ILE A 76 -11.38 -8.30 -2.75
CA ILE A 76 -11.45 -9.45 -3.64
C ILE A 76 -11.36 -8.93 -5.07
N THR A 77 -10.46 -9.49 -5.86
CA THR A 77 -10.21 -9.11 -7.25
C THR A 77 -10.23 -10.36 -8.11
N VAL A 78 -11.04 -10.34 -9.17
CA VAL A 78 -11.08 -11.39 -10.20
C VAL A 78 -10.70 -10.74 -11.53
N VAL A 79 -9.68 -11.25 -12.19
CA VAL A 79 -9.11 -10.64 -13.39
C VAL A 79 -8.87 -11.71 -14.45
N LEU A 80 -9.39 -11.54 -15.66
CA LEU A 80 -9.01 -12.36 -16.81
C LEU A 80 -8.20 -11.50 -17.79
N LEU A 81 -6.93 -11.85 -17.98
CA LEU A 81 -6.06 -11.16 -18.94
C LEU A 81 -5.34 -12.20 -19.78
N SER A 82 -5.47 -12.10 -21.12
CA SER A 82 -4.76 -12.96 -22.06
C SER A 82 -4.92 -14.47 -21.76
N GLY A 83 -6.13 -14.91 -21.39
CA GLY A 83 -6.43 -16.30 -21.05
C GLY A 83 -5.94 -16.74 -19.66
N VAL A 84 -5.43 -15.81 -18.84
CA VAL A 84 -4.98 -16.10 -17.48
C VAL A 84 -5.97 -15.50 -16.49
N LEU A 85 -6.69 -16.37 -15.78
CA LEU A 85 -7.64 -15.99 -14.73
C LEU A 85 -6.90 -15.90 -13.39
N THR A 86 -7.00 -14.76 -12.73
CA THR A 86 -6.42 -14.50 -11.42
C THR A 86 -7.52 -14.18 -10.41
N PHE A 87 -7.60 -14.98 -9.36
CA PHE A 87 -8.37 -14.70 -8.16
C PHE A 87 -7.42 -14.20 -7.06
N ASP A 88 -7.64 -13.00 -6.54
CA ASP A 88 -6.86 -12.41 -5.46
C ASP A 88 -7.77 -11.96 -4.32
N ILE A 89 -7.38 -12.29 -3.09
CA ILE A 89 -8.08 -11.91 -1.87
C ILE A 89 -7.08 -11.40 -0.84
N ARG A 90 -7.37 -10.25 -0.25
CA ARG A 90 -6.49 -9.58 0.72
C ARG A 90 -7.27 -8.99 1.86
N ILE A 91 -6.73 -9.13 3.06
CA ILE A 91 -7.22 -8.42 4.25
C ILE A 91 -6.14 -7.44 4.68
N LEU A 92 -6.50 -6.16 4.70
CA LEU A 92 -5.66 -5.08 5.19
C LEU A 92 -6.22 -4.56 6.50
N SER A 93 -5.36 -4.43 7.50
CA SER A 93 -5.69 -3.82 8.77
C SER A 93 -5.08 -2.43 8.87
N THR A 94 -5.93 -1.43 9.08
CA THR A 94 -5.55 -0.02 9.14
C THR A 94 -5.88 0.53 10.54
N PRO A 95 -4.90 1.04 11.30
CA PRO A 95 -5.17 1.58 12.62
C PRO A 95 -6.08 2.81 12.52
N THR A 96 -7.09 2.89 13.39
CA THR A 96 -8.01 4.03 13.51
C THR A 96 -7.50 5.10 14.46
N THR A 97 -6.45 4.80 15.22
CA THR A 97 -5.87 5.70 16.22
C THR A 97 -4.38 5.84 16.00
N SER A 98 -3.83 6.97 16.43
CA SER A 98 -2.39 7.24 16.46
C SER A 98 -1.66 6.56 17.63
N LYS A 99 -2.39 5.84 18.51
CA LYS A 99 -1.78 5.15 19.65
C LYS A 99 -1.07 3.88 19.17
N VAL A 100 0.20 3.75 19.52
CA VAL A 100 0.96 2.53 19.29
C VAL A 100 0.56 1.51 20.35
N VAL A 101 -0.25 0.53 19.95
CA VAL A 101 -0.67 -0.59 20.80
C VAL A 101 -0.24 -1.88 20.10
N PRO A 102 0.28 -2.89 20.82
CA PRO A 102 0.52 -4.21 20.25
C PRO A 102 -0.75 -4.71 19.55
N TYR A 103 -0.65 -4.88 18.23
CA TYR A 103 -1.75 -5.41 17.43
C TYR A 103 -1.45 -6.85 17.06
N THR A 104 -2.37 -7.71 17.45
CA THR A 104 -2.37 -9.11 17.05
C THR A 104 -3.46 -9.24 15.99
N PRO A 105 -3.10 -9.39 14.70
CA PRO A 105 -4.07 -9.70 13.65
C PRO A 105 -4.97 -10.84 14.06
N GLN A 106 -6.27 -10.70 13.78
CA GLN A 106 -7.19 -11.81 13.96
C GLN A 106 -6.88 -12.93 12.97
N LEU A 107 -7.20 -14.16 13.36
CA LEU A 107 -7.16 -15.29 12.44
C LEU A 107 -8.11 -15.04 11.27
N VAL A 108 -7.77 -15.60 10.11
CA VAL A 108 -8.61 -15.54 8.92
C VAL A 108 -10.03 -16.03 9.26
N PRO A 109 -11.07 -15.23 9.01
CA PRO A 109 -12.43 -15.64 9.31
C PRO A 109 -12.81 -16.92 8.56
N PRO A 110 -13.52 -17.89 9.17
CA PRO A 110 -13.87 -19.15 8.51
C PRO A 110 -14.65 -18.98 7.20
N ARG A 111 -15.42 -17.91 7.07
CA ARG A 111 -16.13 -17.54 5.83
C ARG A 111 -15.20 -17.33 4.63
N ILE A 112 -13.97 -16.85 4.87
CA ILE A 112 -12.97 -16.61 3.84
C ILE A 112 -12.37 -17.94 3.38
N ALA A 113 -12.04 -18.85 4.31
CA ALA A 113 -11.55 -20.19 3.96
C ALA A 113 -12.57 -20.98 3.13
N ARG A 114 -13.88 -20.83 3.44
CA ARG A 114 -14.97 -21.42 2.65
C ARG A 114 -15.03 -20.82 1.24
N LEU A 115 -14.94 -19.50 1.11
CA LEU A 115 -14.90 -18.86 -0.21
C LEU A 115 -13.74 -19.40 -1.06
N VAL A 116 -12.53 -19.51 -0.49
CA VAL A 116 -11.37 -20.04 -1.25
C VAL A 116 -11.60 -21.49 -1.69
N ARG A 117 -12.25 -22.31 -0.87
CA ARG A 117 -12.65 -23.68 -1.26
C ARG A 117 -13.62 -23.68 -2.42
N ASP A 118 -14.66 -22.84 -2.36
CA ASP A 118 -15.68 -22.76 -3.40
C ASP A 118 -15.04 -22.29 -4.73
N VAL A 119 -14.15 -21.30 -4.65
CA VAL A 119 -13.33 -20.83 -5.78
C VAL A 119 -12.48 -21.95 -6.39
N LEU A 120 -11.76 -22.73 -5.59
CA LEU A 120 -10.94 -23.85 -6.06
C LEU A 120 -11.78 -24.99 -6.66
N THR A 121 -13.03 -25.13 -6.22
CA THR A 121 -13.98 -26.10 -6.78
C THR A 121 -14.51 -25.65 -8.13
N THR A 122 -14.80 -24.35 -8.28
CA THR A 122 -15.32 -23.76 -9.52
C THR A 122 -14.23 -23.65 -10.59
N VAL A 123 -13.02 -23.22 -10.21
CA VAL A 123 -11.87 -23.12 -11.11
C VAL A 123 -10.68 -23.86 -10.48
N PRO A 124 -10.50 -25.16 -10.82
CA PRO A 124 -9.35 -25.93 -10.37
C PRO A 124 -8.04 -25.23 -10.75
N THR A 125 -7.22 -24.97 -9.74
CA THR A 125 -5.93 -24.28 -9.90
C THR A 125 -4.80 -25.25 -9.60
N GLU A 126 -3.80 -25.27 -10.47
CA GLU A 126 -2.62 -26.13 -10.30
C GLU A 126 -1.41 -25.34 -9.77
N ASP A 127 -0.57 -26.06 -9.04
CA ASP A 127 0.75 -25.63 -8.61
C ASP A 127 1.74 -26.76 -8.86
N ALA A 128 2.67 -26.56 -9.80
CA ALA A 128 3.59 -27.59 -10.27
C ALA A 128 2.92 -28.96 -10.58
N ASN A 129 1.86 -28.93 -11.40
CA ASN A 129 1.05 -30.08 -11.82
C ASN A 129 0.31 -30.80 -10.66
N GLN A 130 0.19 -30.17 -9.49
CA GLN A 130 -0.67 -30.63 -8.41
C GLN A 130 -1.83 -29.66 -8.21
N PHE A 131 -3.05 -30.19 -8.11
CA PHE A 131 -4.21 -29.37 -7.80
C PHE A 131 -4.12 -28.83 -6.38
N ILE A 132 -4.39 -27.54 -6.22
CA ILE A 132 -4.53 -26.90 -4.93
C ILE A 132 -5.91 -27.28 -4.38
N THR A 133 -5.96 -27.97 -3.24
CA THR A 133 -7.23 -28.41 -2.63
C THR A 133 -7.36 -27.92 -1.19
N ASP A 134 -8.55 -28.07 -0.62
CA ASP A 134 -8.82 -27.81 0.81
C ASP A 134 -8.58 -29.06 1.68
N SER A 135 -8.29 -30.19 1.03
CA SER A 135 -8.14 -31.51 1.64
C SER A 135 -6.68 -31.79 1.97
N VAL A 136 -6.49 -32.64 2.98
CA VAL A 136 -5.14 -33.12 3.32
C VAL A 136 -4.90 -34.43 2.60
N HIS A 137 -3.79 -34.50 1.88
CA HIS A 137 -3.39 -35.71 1.18
C HIS A 137 -2.73 -36.68 2.18
N VAL A 138 -3.36 -37.83 2.39
CA VAL A 138 -2.84 -38.85 3.29
C VAL A 138 -2.03 -39.86 2.50
N ALA A 139 -0.74 -39.96 2.80
CA ALA A 139 0.18 -40.92 2.23
C ALA A 139 0.37 -42.11 3.19
N SER A 140 0.17 -43.30 2.66
CA SER A 140 0.34 -44.56 3.40
C SER A 140 1.19 -45.60 2.65
N THR A 141 1.50 -45.38 1.37
CA THR A 141 2.35 -46.28 0.59
C THR A 141 3.72 -45.64 0.29
N GLU A 142 4.72 -46.46 -0.04
CA GLU A 142 6.05 -46.00 -0.43
C GLU A 142 6.00 -45.06 -1.64
N LEU A 143 5.17 -45.37 -2.64
CA LEU A 143 4.98 -44.55 -3.83
C LEU A 143 4.39 -43.17 -3.49
N ASP A 144 3.43 -43.10 -2.57
CA ASP A 144 2.89 -41.81 -2.11
C ASP A 144 3.98 -40.95 -1.46
N GLY A 145 4.83 -41.57 -0.62
CA GLY A 145 5.97 -40.90 -0.02
C GLY A 145 6.95 -40.34 -1.05
N GLN A 146 7.29 -41.13 -2.07
CA GLN A 146 8.14 -40.71 -3.18
C GLN A 146 7.53 -39.55 -3.98
N ASN A 147 6.22 -39.60 -4.25
CA ASN A 147 5.50 -38.53 -4.94
C ASN A 147 5.55 -37.22 -4.15
N ILE A 148 5.35 -37.26 -2.83
CA ILE A 148 5.48 -36.08 -1.96
C ILE A 148 6.91 -35.53 -2.01
N ALA A 149 7.92 -36.39 -1.89
CA ALA A 149 9.32 -35.97 -1.92
C ALA A 149 9.68 -35.28 -3.24
N ALA A 150 9.26 -35.84 -4.38
CA ALA A 150 9.47 -35.23 -5.69
C ALA A 150 8.76 -33.87 -5.82
N PHE A 151 7.55 -33.74 -5.27
CA PHE A 151 6.79 -32.49 -5.31
C PHE A 151 7.39 -31.38 -4.45
N ILE A 152 7.96 -31.71 -3.28
CA ILE A 152 8.61 -30.74 -2.39
C ILE A 152 9.70 -29.95 -3.12
N ASP A 153 10.48 -30.63 -3.95
CA ASP A 153 11.61 -30.05 -4.67
C ASP A 153 11.25 -29.58 -6.10
N ALA A 154 9.95 -29.61 -6.46
CA ALA A 154 9.49 -29.16 -7.78
C ALA A 154 9.82 -27.68 -8.02
N PRO A 155 10.56 -27.34 -9.10
CA PRO A 155 11.09 -25.98 -9.31
C PRO A 155 10.03 -24.94 -9.67
N SER A 156 8.92 -25.37 -10.27
CA SER A 156 7.79 -24.51 -10.66
C SER A 156 6.77 -24.29 -9.54
N ARG A 157 7.01 -24.85 -8.35
CA ARG A 157 6.11 -24.73 -7.19
C ARG A 157 6.10 -23.31 -6.65
N ARG A 158 4.92 -22.80 -6.35
CA ARG A 158 4.67 -21.44 -5.85
C ARG A 158 4.26 -21.44 -4.38
N LEU A 159 3.56 -22.48 -3.92
CA LEU A 159 3.05 -22.56 -2.55
C LEU A 159 3.96 -23.39 -1.65
N PRO A 160 4.08 -23.07 -0.34
CA PRO A 160 4.72 -23.94 0.62
C PRO A 160 4.06 -25.33 0.69
N VAL A 161 4.85 -26.34 1.03
CA VAL A 161 4.39 -27.70 1.33
C VAL A 161 4.56 -27.94 2.81
N VAL A 162 3.49 -28.37 3.48
CA VAL A 162 3.51 -28.81 4.86
C VAL A 162 3.40 -30.33 4.86
N VAL A 163 4.45 -31.00 5.34
CA VAL A 163 4.44 -32.45 5.54
C VAL A 163 4.42 -32.73 7.03
N GLU A 164 3.33 -33.32 7.49
CA GLU A 164 3.24 -33.85 8.85
C GLU A 164 3.47 -35.36 8.83
N ILE A 165 4.56 -35.79 9.43
CA ILE A 165 4.88 -37.19 9.64
C ILE A 165 4.24 -37.60 10.96
N GLY A 166 3.14 -38.34 10.86
CA GLY A 166 2.40 -38.81 12.02
C GLY A 166 3.27 -39.71 12.91
N ASP A 167 3.05 -39.64 14.21
CA ASP A 167 3.65 -40.58 15.14
C ASP A 167 2.85 -41.89 15.15
N TYR A 168 3.02 -42.68 14.09
CA TYR A 168 2.36 -43.98 13.92
C TYR A 168 2.82 -45.03 14.93
N GLU A 169 3.94 -44.82 15.62
CA GLU A 169 4.40 -45.71 16.69
C GLU A 169 3.61 -45.48 17.98
N ARG A 170 3.35 -44.20 18.32
CA ARG A 170 2.62 -43.81 19.55
C ARG A 170 1.14 -43.51 19.31
N HIS A 171 0.68 -43.56 18.05
CA HIS A 171 -0.67 -43.19 17.63
C HIS A 171 -1.08 -41.80 18.14
N SER A 172 -0.14 -40.85 18.11
CA SER A 172 -0.41 -39.48 18.58
C SER A 172 -1.30 -38.73 17.60
N ALA A 173 -2.11 -37.81 18.11
CA ALA A 173 -2.94 -36.95 17.28
C ALA A 173 -2.08 -36.06 16.38
N LEU A 174 -2.51 -35.92 15.13
CA LEU A 174 -1.89 -35.01 14.17
C LEU A 174 -2.19 -33.55 14.55
N LEU A 175 -1.18 -32.70 14.46
CA LEU A 175 -1.21 -31.27 14.69
C LEU A 175 -2.17 -30.57 13.71
N LEU A 176 -2.22 -31.01 12.45
CA LEU A 176 -3.04 -30.45 11.37
C LEU A 176 -4.22 -31.34 10.96
N ALA A 177 -4.76 -32.14 11.89
CA ALA A 177 -5.85 -33.10 11.64
C ALA A 177 -7.18 -32.50 11.08
N VAL A 178 -7.42 -31.20 11.20
CA VAL A 178 -8.73 -30.56 10.92
C VAL A 178 -8.86 -30.08 9.46
N GLY A 179 -8.02 -30.59 8.56
CA GLY A 179 -7.96 -30.12 7.17
C GLY A 179 -7.13 -28.84 7.03
N ALA A 180 -7.12 -28.25 5.82
CA ALA A 180 -6.32 -27.07 5.55
C ALA A 180 -6.82 -25.81 6.30
N GLY A 181 -8.11 -25.72 6.64
CA GLY A 181 -8.66 -24.62 7.45
C GLY A 181 -8.28 -23.23 6.91
N PRO A 182 -7.59 -22.37 7.68
CA PRO A 182 -7.16 -21.06 7.18
C PRO A 182 -6.03 -21.11 6.14
N LEU A 183 -5.43 -22.29 5.90
CA LEU A 183 -4.35 -22.51 4.92
C LEU A 183 -4.86 -22.98 3.55
N VAL A 184 -6.17 -23.13 3.37
CA VAL A 184 -6.76 -23.49 2.07
C VAL A 184 -6.28 -22.50 1.01
N GLY A 185 -5.70 -23.04 -0.07
CA GLY A 185 -5.14 -22.25 -1.16
C GLY A 185 -3.77 -21.59 -0.89
N LEU A 186 -3.24 -21.69 0.33
CA LEU A 186 -1.95 -21.10 0.73
C LEU A 186 -0.83 -22.12 0.90
N ALA A 187 -1.15 -23.39 1.11
CA ALA A 187 -0.16 -24.45 1.25
C ALA A 187 -0.74 -25.79 0.78
N HIS A 188 0.13 -26.66 0.30
CA HIS A 188 -0.19 -28.08 0.15
C HIS A 188 0.08 -28.79 1.47
N ILE A 189 -0.86 -29.62 1.94
CA ILE A 189 -0.71 -30.33 3.21
C ILE A 189 -0.75 -31.82 2.95
N PHE A 190 0.30 -32.50 3.42
CA PHE A 190 0.45 -33.95 3.32
C PHE A 190 0.62 -34.56 4.71
N HIS A 191 -0.05 -35.69 4.94
CA HIS A 191 0.12 -36.50 6.14
C HIS A 191 0.78 -37.82 5.77
N ILE A 192 1.97 -38.09 6.31
CA ILE A 192 2.62 -39.40 6.20
C ILE A 192 2.20 -40.21 7.42
N THR A 193 1.46 -41.30 7.20
CA THR A 193 0.83 -42.08 8.28
C THR A 193 1.41 -43.48 8.47
N SER A 194 2.33 -43.90 7.61
CA SER A 194 2.97 -45.22 7.68
C SER A 194 4.49 -45.14 7.57
N ALA A 195 5.18 -46.16 8.09
CA ALA A 195 6.61 -46.31 7.92
C ALA A 195 7.02 -46.54 6.46
N GLU A 196 6.14 -47.13 5.63
CA GLU A 196 6.42 -47.36 4.21
C GLU A 196 6.44 -46.05 3.43
N ALA A 197 5.46 -45.18 3.67
CA ALA A 197 5.41 -43.84 3.09
C ALA A 197 6.58 -42.98 3.57
N LEU A 198 6.97 -43.09 4.85
CA LEU A 198 8.14 -42.38 5.35
C LEU A 198 9.44 -42.81 4.64
N ARG A 199 9.66 -44.12 4.45
CA ARG A 199 10.82 -44.61 3.70
C ARG A 199 10.83 -44.09 2.26
N GLY A 200 9.69 -44.11 1.58
CA GLY A 200 9.55 -43.56 0.24
C GLY A 200 9.90 -42.07 0.20
N PHE A 201 9.42 -41.31 1.18
CA PHE A 201 9.71 -39.89 1.32
C PHE A 201 11.20 -39.59 1.55
N GLU A 202 11.85 -40.30 2.49
CA GLU A 202 13.28 -40.13 2.77
C GLU A 202 14.17 -40.56 1.60
N SER A 203 13.72 -41.49 0.75
CA SER A 203 14.52 -42.01 -0.36
C SER A 203 14.81 -40.97 -1.46
N LEU A 204 13.89 -40.03 -1.67
CA LEU A 204 13.98 -39.01 -2.72
C LEU A 204 14.09 -37.58 -2.20
N SER A 205 13.69 -37.34 -0.94
CA SER A 205 13.82 -36.02 -0.35
C SER A 205 15.24 -35.80 0.18
N ARG A 206 15.61 -34.53 0.33
CA ARG A 206 16.85 -34.14 1.03
C ARG A 206 16.82 -34.37 2.54
N TYR A 207 15.70 -34.85 3.07
CA TYR A 207 15.50 -35.08 4.49
C TYR A 207 15.88 -36.52 4.84
N SER A 208 17.14 -36.72 5.20
CA SER A 208 17.59 -38.00 5.75
C SER A 208 17.39 -38.02 7.26
N LEU A 209 16.92 -39.16 7.80
CA LEU A 209 16.82 -39.45 9.25
C LEU A 209 15.72 -38.67 9.98
N LEU A 210 14.62 -38.36 9.29
CA LEU A 210 13.44 -37.80 9.97
C LEU A 210 12.63 -38.92 10.60
N GLY A 211 12.60 -38.93 11.94
CA GLY A 211 11.76 -39.85 12.70
C GLY A 211 10.27 -39.48 12.65
N PRO A 212 9.40 -40.40 13.11
CA PRO A 212 7.97 -40.11 13.24
C PRO A 212 7.72 -38.94 14.20
N GLY A 213 6.59 -38.26 14.03
CA GLY A 213 6.22 -37.11 14.88
C GLY A 213 7.06 -35.87 14.60
N CYS A 214 7.05 -35.44 13.35
CA CYS A 214 7.62 -34.16 12.95
C CYS A 214 6.73 -33.46 11.91
N VAL A 215 6.79 -32.13 11.88
CA VAL A 215 6.12 -31.29 10.88
C VAL A 215 7.19 -30.49 10.16
N ILE A 216 7.19 -30.57 8.84
CA ILE A 216 8.10 -29.86 7.95
C ILE A 216 7.28 -28.83 7.19
N VAL A 217 7.67 -27.56 7.24
CA VAL A 217 7.16 -26.53 6.35
C VAL A 217 8.26 -26.20 5.35
N GLN A 218 8.12 -26.71 4.13
CA GLN A 218 9.00 -26.40 3.02
C GLN A 218 8.45 -25.24 2.19
N TRP A 219 9.07 -24.08 2.28
CA TRP A 219 8.73 -22.94 1.41
C TRP A 219 9.09 -23.20 -0.05
N ALA A 220 8.45 -22.47 -0.96
CA ALA A 220 8.76 -22.52 -2.39
C ALA A 220 10.17 -21.96 -2.65
N GLY A 221 10.89 -22.59 -3.58
CA GLY A 221 12.28 -22.25 -3.89
C GLY A 221 13.32 -22.87 -2.94
N LYS A 222 14.56 -22.35 -3.00
CA LYS A 222 15.73 -22.88 -2.27
C LYS A 222 15.92 -22.21 -0.90
N THR A 223 14.91 -22.29 -0.06
CA THR A 223 14.93 -21.73 1.30
C THR A 223 15.00 -22.85 2.33
N GLU A 224 15.58 -22.54 3.49
CA GLU A 224 15.61 -23.45 4.63
C GLU A 224 14.18 -23.76 5.11
N PRO A 225 13.90 -25.04 5.44
CA PRO A 225 12.62 -25.46 6.00
C PRO A 225 12.47 -25.04 7.46
N GLU A 226 11.22 -24.87 7.91
CA GLU A 226 10.90 -24.94 9.33
C GLU A 226 10.60 -26.40 9.69
N ILE A 227 11.27 -26.95 10.71
CA ILE A 227 11.05 -28.32 11.19
C ILE A 227 10.66 -28.27 12.66
N VAL A 228 9.54 -28.90 13.00
CA VAL A 228 9.03 -29.02 14.37
C VAL A 228 8.96 -30.48 14.76
N HIS A 229 9.71 -30.87 15.78
CA HIS A 229 9.68 -32.23 16.33
C HIS A 229 8.55 -32.36 17.35
N THR A 230 7.37 -32.82 16.90
CA THR A 230 6.18 -32.88 17.76
C THR A 230 6.32 -33.88 18.91
N ARG A 231 7.20 -34.89 18.78
CA ARG A 231 7.56 -35.81 19.88
C ARG A 231 8.24 -35.15 21.08
N GLU A 232 8.93 -34.03 20.86
CA GLU A 232 9.66 -33.32 21.91
C GLU A 232 8.77 -32.30 22.63
N LEU A 233 7.57 -32.06 22.10
CA LEU A 233 6.62 -31.08 22.62
C LEU A 233 5.70 -31.72 23.66
N PRO A 234 5.47 -31.06 24.81
CA PRO A 234 4.39 -31.43 25.73
C PRO A 234 3.02 -31.33 25.03
N SER A 235 2.10 -32.25 25.29
CA SER A 235 0.76 -32.25 24.67
C SER A 235 -0.01 -30.94 24.89
N SER A 236 0.22 -30.26 26.02
CA SER A 236 -0.37 -28.94 26.33
C SER A 236 0.12 -27.80 25.42
N SER A 237 1.27 -27.97 24.78
CA SER A 237 1.86 -26.97 23.87
C SER A 237 1.43 -27.14 22.41
N LEU A 238 0.88 -28.30 22.03
CA LEU A 238 0.47 -28.59 20.65
C LEU A 238 -0.51 -27.55 20.07
N PRO A 239 -1.56 -27.08 20.79
CA PRO A 239 -2.44 -26.05 20.24
C PRO A 239 -1.71 -24.72 19.95
N ARG A 240 -0.73 -24.36 20.79
CA ARG A 240 0.07 -23.15 20.62
C ARG A 240 1.02 -23.28 19.44
N GLU A 241 1.69 -24.42 19.28
CA GLU A 241 2.58 -24.66 18.13
C GLU A 241 1.80 -24.75 16.82
N ARG A 242 0.61 -25.35 16.82
CA ARG A 242 -0.31 -25.30 15.67
C ARG A 242 -0.63 -23.85 15.30
N HIS A 243 -1.03 -23.03 16.27
CA HIS A 243 -1.35 -21.63 16.02
C HIS A 243 -0.13 -20.86 15.49
N ARG A 244 1.07 -21.12 16.02
CA ARG A 244 2.33 -20.54 15.56
C ARG A 244 2.62 -20.90 14.09
N LEU A 245 2.52 -22.17 13.72
CA LEU A 245 2.78 -22.63 12.34
C LEU A 245 1.78 -22.05 11.35
N VAL A 246 0.49 -22.09 11.67
CA VAL A 246 -0.56 -21.49 10.83
C VAL A 246 -0.27 -20.01 10.62
N ARG A 247 0.05 -19.29 11.71
CA ARG A 247 0.38 -17.87 11.64
C ARG A 247 1.65 -17.59 10.84
N LEU A 248 2.67 -18.43 10.97
CA LEU A 248 3.91 -18.29 10.19
C LEU A 248 3.63 -18.36 8.68
N ILE A 249 2.79 -19.30 8.24
CA ILE A 249 2.41 -19.42 6.83
C ILE A 249 1.57 -18.22 6.37
N LEU A 250 0.58 -17.81 7.16
CA LEU A 250 -0.26 -16.65 6.86
C LEU A 250 0.55 -15.35 6.77
N ASP A 251 1.42 -15.09 7.75
CA ASP A 251 2.27 -13.89 7.79
C ASP A 251 3.29 -13.89 6.64
N THR A 252 3.78 -15.06 6.24
CA THR A 252 4.68 -15.20 5.09
C THR A 252 3.94 -14.89 3.79
N ALA A 253 2.76 -15.48 3.57
CA ALA A 253 1.93 -15.22 2.39
C ALA A 253 1.53 -13.73 2.28
N ALA A 254 1.12 -13.12 3.39
CA ALA A 254 0.75 -11.71 3.45
C ALA A 254 1.90 -10.75 3.06
N ARG A 255 3.16 -11.19 3.21
CA ARG A 255 4.37 -10.41 2.89
C ARG A 255 4.97 -10.74 1.53
N SER A 256 4.83 -11.97 1.06
CA SER A 256 5.47 -12.45 -0.17
C SER A 256 4.61 -12.30 -1.42
N ILE A 257 3.27 -12.33 -1.29
CA ILE A 257 2.35 -12.31 -2.44
C ILE A 257 2.10 -10.86 -2.87
N ALA A 258 2.66 -10.48 -4.02
CA ALA A 258 2.42 -9.17 -4.65
C ALA A 258 0.97 -9.03 -5.14
N SER A 259 0.41 -7.82 -5.07
CA SER A 259 -0.92 -7.52 -5.61
C SER A 259 -0.96 -7.73 -7.13
N PRO A 260 -2.07 -8.27 -7.68
CA PRO A 260 -2.20 -8.46 -9.11
C PRO A 260 -2.14 -7.11 -9.83
N ARG A 261 -1.40 -7.07 -10.94
CA ARG A 261 -1.37 -5.91 -11.83
C ARG A 261 -2.67 -5.88 -12.60
N VAL A 262 -3.49 -4.87 -12.36
CA VAL A 262 -4.76 -4.67 -13.06
C VAL A 262 -4.66 -3.47 -14.00
N PRO A 263 -5.29 -3.51 -15.18
CA PRO A 263 -5.42 -2.34 -16.04
C PRO A 263 -6.16 -1.21 -15.31
N PRO A 264 -5.94 0.06 -15.68
CA PRO A 264 -6.74 1.18 -15.15
C PRO A 264 -8.23 0.96 -15.43
N PRO A 265 -9.14 1.54 -14.61
CA PRO A 265 -10.57 1.48 -14.87
C PRO A 265 -10.89 2.12 -16.24
N PRO A 266 -11.85 1.57 -17.01
CA PRO A 266 -12.34 2.20 -18.23
C PRO A 266 -12.82 3.62 -17.91
N ARG A 267 -12.53 4.58 -18.79
CA ARG A 267 -13.12 5.92 -18.67
C ARG A 267 -14.57 5.84 -19.13
N THR A 268 -15.52 6.16 -18.25
CA THR A 268 -16.94 6.25 -18.59
C THR A 268 -17.16 7.44 -19.51
N GLU A 269 -17.98 7.28 -20.55
CA GLU A 269 -18.31 8.31 -21.56
C GLU A 269 -18.94 9.60 -20.99
N TYR A 270 -19.32 9.61 -19.71
CA TYR A 270 -19.83 10.79 -19.00
C TYR A 270 -18.81 11.93 -18.87
N ASP A 271 -17.51 11.68 -19.07
CA ASP A 271 -16.49 12.75 -19.12
C ASP A 271 -16.43 13.46 -20.50
N ILE A 272 -17.23 13.04 -21.49
CA ILE A 272 -17.19 13.56 -22.87
C ILE A 272 -18.40 14.45 -23.21
N ILE A 273 -19.41 14.55 -22.33
CA ILE A 273 -20.60 15.37 -22.58
C ILE A 273 -20.38 16.79 -22.06
N ASP A 274 -19.44 17.51 -22.65
CA ASP A 274 -19.59 18.95 -22.80
C ASP A 274 -19.55 19.27 -24.30
N SER A 275 -20.54 20.03 -24.75
CA SER A 275 -20.72 20.56 -26.10
C SER A 275 -21.08 19.58 -27.25
N SER A 276 -22.38 19.27 -27.41
CA SER A 276 -23.00 19.30 -28.76
C SER A 276 -24.54 19.20 -28.75
N SER A 277 -25.15 20.32 -29.17
CA SER A 277 -26.35 20.44 -30.01
C SER A 277 -27.71 19.91 -29.51
N ARG A 278 -28.53 20.87 -29.07
CA ARG A 278 -30.00 20.87 -29.20
C ARG A 278 -30.40 20.77 -30.67
N GLY A 279 -31.22 19.79 -31.03
CA GLY A 279 -31.90 19.68 -32.31
C GLY A 279 -33.37 19.38 -32.10
N SER A 280 -34.22 20.32 -32.48
CA SER A 280 -35.69 20.28 -32.36
C SER A 280 -36.32 19.55 -33.55
N SER A 281 -37.44 18.84 -33.35
CA SER A 281 -38.42 18.57 -34.41
C SER A 281 -39.84 18.32 -33.87
N ASP A 282 -40.66 19.37 -33.99
CA ASP A 282 -42.01 19.49 -34.55
C ASP A 282 -43.10 18.39 -34.40
N GLY A 283 -44.35 18.86 -34.24
CA GLY A 283 -45.56 18.11 -34.62
C GLY A 283 -46.65 17.96 -33.55
N GLY A 284 -47.68 18.80 -33.63
CA GLY A 284 -48.76 18.94 -32.64
C GLY A 284 -49.75 17.78 -32.50
N GLY A 285 -50.29 17.67 -31.28
CA GLY A 285 -51.36 16.73 -30.90
C GLY A 285 -51.62 16.55 -29.40
N PHE A 286 -50.89 17.23 -28.49
CA PHE A 286 -50.76 16.79 -27.09
C PHE A 286 -50.89 17.91 -26.04
N ASN A 287 -51.76 18.90 -26.20
CA ASN A 287 -51.76 20.06 -25.29
C ASN A 287 -52.12 19.74 -23.82
N GLU A 288 -52.91 18.71 -23.53
CA GLU A 288 -53.24 18.32 -22.14
C GLU A 288 -52.19 17.37 -21.54
N ASP A 289 -51.75 16.34 -22.28
CA ASP A 289 -50.70 15.42 -21.81
C ASP A 289 -49.33 16.11 -21.72
N GLN A 290 -49.02 17.06 -22.61
CA GLN A 290 -47.82 17.90 -22.46
C GLN A 290 -47.96 18.87 -21.29
N ALA A 291 -49.15 19.41 -21.00
CA ALA A 291 -49.32 20.26 -19.82
C ALA A 291 -49.12 19.49 -18.52
N ILE A 292 -49.66 18.26 -18.43
CA ILE A 292 -49.45 17.36 -17.27
C ILE A 292 -47.98 16.93 -17.19
N HIS A 293 -47.34 16.64 -18.33
CA HIS A 293 -45.93 16.28 -18.36
C HIS A 293 -45.02 17.45 -18.00
N ILE A 294 -45.35 18.67 -18.43
CA ILE A 294 -44.65 19.90 -18.04
C ILE A 294 -44.81 20.14 -16.54
N GLU A 295 -46.01 19.97 -15.98
CA GLU A 295 -46.25 20.11 -14.53
C GLU A 295 -45.46 19.05 -13.72
N GLN A 296 -45.38 17.81 -14.22
CA GLN A 296 -44.55 16.76 -13.61
C GLN A 296 -43.05 17.05 -13.73
N LEU A 297 -42.60 17.59 -14.87
CA LEU A 297 -41.21 18.01 -15.06
C LEU A 297 -40.86 19.21 -14.18
N GLU A 298 -41.76 20.18 -14.03
CA GLU A 298 -41.59 21.33 -13.16
C GLU A 298 -41.56 20.91 -11.67
N ALA A 299 -42.39 19.96 -11.27
CA ALA A 299 -42.34 19.37 -9.92
C ALA A 299 -41.01 18.61 -9.69
N SER A 300 -40.56 17.84 -10.67
CA SER A 300 -39.28 17.13 -10.61
C SER A 300 -38.09 18.09 -10.60
N VAL A 301 -38.14 19.18 -11.37
CA VAL A 301 -37.12 20.24 -11.38
C VAL A 301 -37.09 20.93 -10.02
N ASN A 302 -38.23 21.27 -9.43
CA ASN A 302 -38.28 21.87 -8.09
C ASN A 302 -37.70 20.92 -7.02
N GLU A 303 -37.97 19.61 -7.11
CA GLU A 303 -37.41 18.61 -6.20
C GLU A 303 -35.89 18.44 -6.40
N LEU A 304 -35.43 18.44 -7.66
CA LEU A 304 -34.01 18.41 -8.01
C LEU A 304 -33.27 19.67 -7.56
N GLU A 305 -33.87 20.85 -7.70
CA GLU A 305 -33.33 22.12 -7.24
C GLU A 305 -33.23 22.17 -5.71
N ALA A 306 -34.24 21.64 -5.00
CA ALA A 306 -34.19 21.51 -3.53
C ALA A 306 -33.08 20.53 -3.09
N SER A 307 -32.99 19.38 -3.76
CA SER A 307 -31.92 18.39 -3.52
C SER A 307 -30.52 18.95 -3.81
N MET A 308 -30.39 19.76 -4.87
CA MET A 308 -29.15 20.43 -5.24
C MET A 308 -28.76 21.50 -4.22
N ALA A 309 -29.72 22.28 -3.71
CA ALA A 309 -29.47 23.25 -2.64
C ALA A 309 -29.02 22.58 -1.34
N ASP A 310 -29.60 21.42 -0.99
CA ASP A 310 -29.17 20.62 0.16
C ASP A 310 -27.78 20.00 -0.05
N ALA A 311 -27.47 19.55 -1.27
CA ALA A 311 -26.15 19.05 -1.65
C ALA A 311 -25.08 20.16 -1.59
N ASP A 312 -25.39 21.38 -2.06
CA ASP A 312 -24.49 22.53 -1.99
C ASP A 312 -24.23 22.96 -0.55
N ARG A 313 -25.26 22.91 0.31
CA ARG A 313 -25.12 23.15 1.74
C ARG A 313 -24.22 22.10 2.42
N LEU A 314 -24.41 20.82 2.11
CA LEU A 314 -23.55 19.73 2.59
C LEU A 314 -22.11 19.87 2.08
N MET A 315 -21.92 20.26 0.82
CA MET A 315 -20.62 20.50 0.24
C MET A 315 -19.88 21.67 0.91
N ALA A 316 -20.59 22.74 1.24
CA ALA A 316 -20.03 23.86 1.99
C ALA A 316 -19.59 23.44 3.40
N GLU A 317 -20.42 22.68 4.11
CA GLU A 317 -20.11 22.17 5.45
C GLU A 317 -18.94 21.17 5.44
N LEU A 318 -18.87 20.30 4.43
CA LEU A 318 -17.75 19.38 4.24
C LEU A 318 -16.45 20.14 3.92
N ARG A 319 -16.51 21.19 3.10
CA ARG A 319 -15.34 22.04 2.80
C ARG A 319 -14.80 22.74 4.04
N GLU A 320 -15.67 23.31 4.87
CA GLU A 320 -15.27 23.94 6.14
C GLU A 320 -14.65 22.93 7.11
N GLN A 321 -15.24 21.73 7.21
CA GLN A 321 -14.67 20.65 8.02
C GLN A 321 -13.31 20.18 7.49
N LEU A 322 -13.12 20.16 6.17
CA LEU A 322 -11.88 19.74 5.53
C LEU A 322 -10.78 20.78 5.70
N GLU A 323 -11.10 22.07 5.64
CA GLU A 323 -10.17 23.17 5.92
C GLU A 323 -9.74 23.17 7.40
N LYS A 324 -10.68 22.98 8.33
CA LYS A 324 -10.37 22.86 9.76
C LYS A 324 -9.53 21.63 10.08
N LYS A 325 -9.81 20.48 9.45
CA LYS A 325 -8.99 19.26 9.58
C LYS A 325 -7.64 19.41 8.91
N GLY A 326 -7.55 20.12 7.79
CA GLY A 326 -6.30 20.45 7.09
C GLY A 326 -5.36 21.24 7.98
N GLY A 327 -5.83 22.34 8.60
CA GLY A 327 -5.03 23.12 9.54
C GLY A 327 -4.55 22.32 10.77
N GLN A 328 -5.38 21.39 11.28
CA GLN A 328 -4.99 20.49 12.38
C GLN A 328 -3.94 19.46 11.95
N VAL A 329 -4.03 18.96 10.72
CA VAL A 329 -3.04 18.04 10.15
C VAL A 329 -1.72 18.75 9.93
N ASP A 330 -1.73 20.00 9.43
CA ASP A 330 -0.54 20.82 9.23
C ASP A 330 0.20 21.10 10.55
N GLU A 331 -0.54 21.48 11.61
CA GLU A 331 0.01 21.68 12.95
C GLU A 331 0.64 20.39 13.51
N LEU A 332 0.00 19.23 13.28
CA LEU A 332 0.50 17.92 13.73
C LEU A 332 1.69 17.43 12.91
N ILE A 333 1.76 17.73 11.60
CA ILE A 333 2.90 17.41 10.74
C ILE A 333 4.13 18.15 11.25
N LEU A 334 4.02 19.46 11.47
CA LEU A 334 5.13 20.29 11.89
C LEU A 334 5.58 19.95 13.32
N ARG A 335 4.64 19.66 14.22
CA ARG A 335 4.96 19.23 15.58
C ARG A 335 5.67 17.88 15.60
N ASN A 336 5.26 16.92 14.77
CA ASN A 336 5.98 15.65 14.63
C ASN A 336 7.37 15.86 14.05
N VAL A 337 7.52 16.65 12.98
CA VAL A 337 8.83 16.92 12.38
C VAL A 337 9.78 17.57 13.39
N SER A 338 9.33 18.57 14.14
CA SER A 338 10.12 19.22 15.19
C SER A 338 10.49 18.28 16.35
N LEU A 339 9.56 17.40 16.77
CA LEU A 339 9.79 16.40 17.80
C LEU A 339 10.74 15.29 17.33
N GLU A 340 10.65 14.86 16.07
CA GLU A 340 11.55 13.87 15.46
C GLU A 340 12.97 14.43 15.30
N ILE A 341 13.11 15.73 14.97
CA ILE A 341 14.39 16.45 14.95
C ILE A 341 15.01 16.51 16.36
N GLN A 342 14.22 16.85 17.38
CA GLN A 342 14.70 16.85 18.79
C GLN A 342 15.05 15.44 19.30
N ALA A 343 14.35 14.41 18.81
CA ALA A 343 14.59 13.02 19.19
C ALA A 343 15.74 12.34 18.42
N GLY A 344 16.37 13.02 17.45
CA GLY A 344 17.45 12.46 16.63
C GLY A 344 17.04 11.25 15.77
N GLN A 345 15.73 11.07 15.52
CA GLN A 345 15.21 9.96 14.72
C GLN A 345 15.03 10.41 13.27
N THR A 346 15.34 9.52 12.31
CA THR A 346 15.01 9.77 10.90
C THR A 346 13.49 9.75 10.71
N PRO A 347 12.91 10.84 10.18
CA PRO A 347 11.47 11.07 10.18
C PRO A 347 10.69 10.08 9.31
N LYS A 348 9.57 9.55 9.82
CA LYS A 348 8.63 8.71 9.05
C LYS A 348 7.71 9.61 8.22
N VAL A 349 7.72 9.42 6.91
CA VAL A 349 7.11 10.28 5.88
C VAL A 349 5.59 10.46 6.08
N LEU A 350 5.16 11.73 6.22
CA LEU A 350 3.80 12.23 6.08
C LEU A 350 3.64 12.83 4.67
N ALA A 351 2.51 12.59 3.99
CA ALA A 351 2.35 12.94 2.57
C ALA A 351 2.06 14.45 2.37
N VAL A 352 2.98 15.16 1.72
CA VAL A 352 2.78 16.51 1.18
C VAL A 352 2.49 16.37 -0.32
N PRO A 353 1.34 16.84 -0.81
CA PRO A 353 0.82 16.48 -2.14
C PRO A 353 1.55 17.16 -3.32
N SER A 354 2.23 18.28 -3.09
CA SER A 354 2.95 19.01 -4.16
C SER A 354 4.11 19.86 -3.64
N MET A 355 5.03 20.23 -4.53
CA MET A 355 6.12 21.16 -4.22
C MET A 355 5.63 22.55 -3.83
N THR A 356 4.58 23.04 -4.49
CA THR A 356 3.91 24.30 -4.13
C THR A 356 3.46 24.29 -2.68
N GLU A 357 2.86 23.17 -2.24
CA GLU A 357 2.38 23.03 -0.88
C GLU A 357 3.52 22.92 0.14
N ALA A 358 4.59 22.20 -0.21
CA ALA A 358 5.80 22.15 0.61
C ALA A 358 6.40 23.55 0.83
N LEU A 359 6.44 24.40 -0.20
CA LEU A 359 6.98 25.76 -0.10
C LEU A 359 6.05 26.71 0.66
N ARG A 360 4.73 26.58 0.47
CA ARG A 360 3.73 27.32 1.27
C ARG A 360 3.91 27.03 2.76
N LEU A 361 3.94 25.74 3.12
CA LEU A 361 4.13 25.30 4.50
C LEU A 361 5.48 25.77 5.07
N ALA A 362 6.55 25.70 4.28
CA ALA A 362 7.85 26.20 4.72
C ALA A 362 7.84 27.72 4.96
N LYS A 363 7.20 28.50 4.09
CA LYS A 363 7.12 29.97 4.24
C LYS A 363 6.32 30.39 5.47
N GLU A 364 5.24 29.69 5.78
CA GLU A 364 4.41 29.98 6.94
C GLU A 364 5.07 29.57 8.26
N ASN A 365 5.88 28.51 8.26
CA ASN A 365 6.32 27.84 9.49
C ASN A 365 7.84 27.87 9.74
N CYS A 366 8.64 28.43 8.83
CA CYS A 366 10.07 28.65 9.02
C CYS A 366 10.36 30.15 9.24
N PRO A 367 10.12 30.69 10.45
CA PRO A 367 10.24 32.13 10.71
C PRO A 367 11.69 32.66 10.62
N PHE A 368 12.69 31.78 10.66
CA PHE A 368 14.11 32.15 10.57
C PHE A 368 14.66 32.08 9.14
N LEU A 369 13.82 31.66 8.17
CA LEU A 369 14.15 31.66 6.75
C LEU A 369 13.37 32.73 5.99
N VAL A 370 14.05 33.45 5.13
CA VAL A 370 13.43 34.40 4.21
C VAL A 370 13.47 33.84 2.80
N PHE A 371 12.31 33.65 2.18
CA PHE A 371 12.22 33.12 0.81
C PHE A 371 12.24 34.26 -0.20
N HIS A 372 13.22 34.25 -1.10
CA HIS A 372 13.26 35.15 -2.25
C HIS A 372 12.26 34.68 -3.32
N ASP A 373 11.64 35.60 -4.08
CA ASP A 373 10.61 35.27 -5.07
C ASP A 373 11.09 34.25 -6.10
N ARG A 374 12.34 34.41 -6.57
CA ARG A 374 13.05 33.44 -7.43
C ARG A 374 13.03 32.01 -6.90
N ALA A 375 13.12 31.80 -5.58
CA ALA A 375 13.09 30.46 -4.99
C ALA A 375 11.69 29.84 -4.99
N ILE A 376 10.64 30.66 -4.83
CA ILE A 376 9.25 30.23 -4.89
C ILE A 376 8.87 29.87 -6.33
N GLU A 377 9.23 30.73 -7.28
CA GLU A 377 8.98 30.52 -8.71
C GLU A 377 9.70 29.27 -9.23
N SER A 378 11.00 29.14 -8.95
CA SER A 378 11.78 27.98 -9.41
C SER A 378 11.38 26.69 -8.71
N GLY A 379 10.98 26.77 -7.45
CA GLY A 379 10.66 25.63 -6.62
C GLY A 379 9.27 25.05 -6.88
N SER A 380 8.28 25.89 -7.20
CA SER A 380 6.89 25.44 -7.43
C SER A 380 6.74 24.58 -8.69
N GLY A 381 7.58 24.81 -9.70
CA GLY A 381 7.59 24.06 -10.96
C GLY A 381 8.48 22.81 -10.98
N LEU A 382 9.04 22.39 -9.84
CA LEU A 382 9.92 21.22 -9.78
C LEU A 382 9.15 19.90 -9.84
N GLU A 383 9.34 19.18 -10.93
CA GLU A 383 8.93 17.78 -11.06
C GLU A 383 10.10 16.83 -10.78
N GLY A 384 9.84 15.79 -9.99
CA GLY A 384 10.82 14.75 -9.65
C GLY A 384 11.07 14.56 -8.14
N PRO A 385 11.47 15.59 -7.37
CA PRO A 385 11.74 15.40 -5.95
C PRO A 385 10.45 15.16 -5.15
N GLU A 386 10.57 14.37 -4.08
CA GLU A 386 9.47 14.19 -3.14
C GLU A 386 9.26 15.50 -2.33
N PRO A 387 8.06 16.11 -2.34
CA PRO A 387 7.82 17.40 -1.69
C PRO A 387 8.10 17.42 -0.19
N VAL A 388 7.74 16.32 0.50
CA VAL A 388 7.97 16.12 1.94
C VAL A 388 9.44 16.24 2.28
N SER A 389 10.27 15.63 1.46
CA SER A 389 11.71 15.58 1.60
C SER A 389 12.35 16.98 1.50
N VAL A 390 11.80 17.87 0.66
CA VAL A 390 12.27 19.27 0.55
C VAL A 390 11.80 20.10 1.75
N LEU A 391 10.54 19.93 2.18
CA LEU A 391 10.04 20.59 3.38
C LEU A 391 10.87 20.22 4.63
N GLN A 392 11.23 18.95 4.78
CA GLN A 392 12.11 18.50 5.88
C GLN A 392 13.47 19.19 5.88
N ASP A 393 14.09 19.38 4.70
CA ASP A 393 15.37 20.07 4.60
C ASP A 393 15.24 21.56 4.95
N LEU A 394 14.14 22.21 4.55
CA LEU A 394 13.84 23.59 4.91
C LEU A 394 13.61 23.75 6.41
N VAL A 395 12.88 22.83 7.06
CA VAL A 395 12.67 22.86 8.52
C VAL A 395 13.99 22.64 9.27
N ARG A 396 14.83 21.70 8.83
CA ARG A 396 16.18 21.50 9.40
C ARG A 396 17.06 22.72 9.21
N LEU A 397 16.99 23.35 8.05
CA LEU A 397 17.71 24.58 7.77
C LEU A 397 17.21 25.74 8.65
N ASN A 398 15.91 25.80 8.95
CA ASN A 398 15.33 26.78 9.84
C ASN A 398 15.87 26.66 11.28
N GLU A 399 16.11 25.45 11.78
CA GLU A 399 16.79 25.25 13.08
C GLU A 399 18.25 25.72 13.05
N VAL A 400 18.97 25.47 11.95
CA VAL A 400 20.34 26.01 11.78
C VAL A 400 20.32 27.54 11.71
N ALA A 401 19.35 28.12 10.99
CA ALA A 401 19.16 29.57 10.91
C ALA A 401 18.85 30.17 12.29
N ARG A 402 18.00 29.51 13.09
CA ARG A 402 17.72 29.90 14.48
C ARG A 402 18.99 29.93 15.33
N ALA A 403 19.79 28.87 15.29
CA ALA A 403 21.03 28.76 16.07
C ALA A 403 22.09 29.79 15.61
N TRP A 404 22.11 30.11 14.32
CA TRP A 404 23.00 31.14 13.78
C TRP A 404 22.57 32.54 14.21
N MET A 405 21.27 32.84 14.09
CA MET A 405 20.67 34.09 14.57
C MET A 405 20.85 34.32 16.08
N SER A 406 20.80 33.27 16.89
CA SER A 406 21.03 33.36 18.34
C SER A 406 22.51 33.49 18.72
N GLY A 407 23.42 33.40 17.75
CA GLY A 407 24.88 33.41 17.98
C GLY A 407 25.42 32.12 18.60
N GLU A 408 24.61 31.06 18.69
CA GLU A 408 25.04 29.74 19.18
C GLU A 408 26.06 29.08 18.23
N ILE A 409 25.98 29.39 16.93
CA ILE A 409 26.92 28.92 15.91
C ILE A 409 27.54 30.09 15.13
N SER A 410 28.85 30.02 14.88
CA SER A 410 29.58 30.99 14.07
C SER A 410 29.61 30.58 12.60
N GLY A 411 29.94 31.51 11.68
CA GLY A 411 30.01 31.24 10.24
C GLY A 411 30.87 30.02 9.86
N THR A 412 31.95 29.76 10.60
CA THR A 412 32.82 28.58 10.43
C THR A 412 32.20 27.26 10.86
N SER A 413 31.19 27.27 11.75
CA SER A 413 30.51 26.07 12.25
C SER A 413 29.19 25.76 11.54
N ILE A 414 28.73 26.59 10.60
CA ILE A 414 27.49 26.36 9.81
C ILE A 414 27.55 25.00 9.11
N LYS A 415 28.66 24.67 8.46
CA LYS A 415 28.83 23.37 7.78
C LYS A 415 28.71 22.19 8.75
N LEU A 416 29.22 22.34 9.97
CA LEU A 416 29.13 21.31 11.01
C LEU A 416 27.70 21.18 11.53
N ALA A 417 27.03 22.31 11.79
CA ALA A 417 25.64 22.35 12.24
C ALA A 417 24.68 21.74 11.20
N CYS A 418 24.83 22.09 9.91
CA CYS A 418 24.08 21.47 8.82
C CYS A 418 24.31 19.95 8.79
N ARG A 419 25.56 19.49 8.91
CA ARG A 419 25.87 18.05 8.92
C ARG A 419 25.25 17.32 10.12
N GLN A 420 25.24 17.94 11.30
CA GLN A 420 24.61 17.38 12.50
C GLN A 420 23.08 17.24 12.33
N MET A 421 22.46 18.16 11.58
CA MET A 421 21.04 18.09 11.20
C MET A 421 20.78 17.19 9.98
N GLY A 422 21.79 16.47 9.48
CA GLY A 422 21.65 15.54 8.35
C GLY A 422 21.56 16.21 6.97
N LEU A 423 21.99 17.47 6.85
CA LEU A 423 21.99 18.24 5.61
C LEU A 423 23.36 18.13 4.88
N ASP A 424 23.34 17.88 3.58
CA ASP A 424 24.55 17.90 2.73
C ASP A 424 24.83 19.32 2.23
N PHE A 425 25.49 20.11 3.07
CA PHE A 425 25.79 21.53 2.85
C PHE A 425 27.16 21.77 2.21
N VAL A 426 27.19 22.67 1.24
CA VAL A 426 28.40 23.17 0.58
C VAL A 426 28.45 24.69 0.71
N ALA A 427 29.57 25.22 1.20
CA ALA A 427 29.72 26.65 1.50
C ALA A 427 30.00 27.52 0.26
N SER A 428 30.49 26.93 -0.83
CA SER A 428 30.89 27.67 -2.02
C SER A 428 30.66 26.88 -3.31
N ILE A 429 30.51 27.61 -4.41
CA ILE A 429 30.46 27.06 -5.77
C ILE A 429 31.87 26.94 -6.36
N SER A 430 32.02 26.18 -7.46
CA SER A 430 33.31 26.03 -8.15
C SER A 430 33.84 27.36 -8.70
N ASP A 431 35.17 27.52 -8.77
CA ASP A 431 35.80 28.74 -9.29
C ASP A 431 35.38 29.04 -10.74
N THR A 432 35.12 28.00 -11.54
CA THR A 432 34.61 28.15 -12.91
C THR A 432 33.18 28.68 -12.93
N ALA A 433 32.30 28.20 -12.05
CA ALA A 433 30.93 28.73 -11.93
C ALA A 433 30.95 30.18 -11.44
N ARG A 434 31.83 30.49 -10.48
CA ARG A 434 32.04 31.85 -9.96
C ARG A 434 32.50 32.83 -11.05
N GLN A 435 33.30 32.39 -12.02
CA GLN A 435 33.87 33.26 -13.05
C GLN A 435 33.05 33.34 -14.36
N LYS A 436 32.38 32.25 -14.76
CA LYS A 436 31.71 32.16 -16.07
C LYS A 436 30.19 32.24 -16.02
N PHE A 437 29.59 31.90 -14.89
CA PHE A 437 28.12 31.80 -14.73
C PHE A 437 27.66 32.59 -13.50
N GLU A 438 28.34 33.69 -13.20
CA GLU A 438 28.10 34.50 -11.99
C GLU A 438 26.64 34.95 -11.87
N GLU A 439 26.03 35.34 -13.00
CA GLU A 439 24.64 35.81 -13.10
C GLU A 439 23.62 34.80 -12.53
N ASP A 440 23.89 33.50 -12.65
CA ASP A 440 22.97 32.46 -12.17
C ASP A 440 22.90 32.43 -10.63
N TYR A 441 23.93 32.90 -9.95
CA TYR A 441 24.07 32.87 -8.49
C TYR A 441 23.85 34.24 -7.83
N LEU A 442 23.64 35.29 -8.63
CA LEU A 442 23.30 36.61 -8.15
C LEU A 442 21.80 36.72 -7.88
N ILE A 443 21.44 37.30 -6.74
CA ILE A 443 20.08 37.72 -6.41
C ILE A 443 20.10 39.19 -5.98
N GLU A 444 18.99 39.88 -6.23
CA GLU A 444 18.80 41.23 -5.70
C GLU A 444 18.22 41.13 -4.29
N TRP A 445 19.01 41.53 -3.29
CA TRP A 445 18.59 41.54 -1.89
C TRP A 445 18.74 42.96 -1.33
N ARG A 446 17.62 43.58 -0.97
CA ARG A 446 17.55 44.94 -0.39
C ARG A 446 18.27 46.00 -1.25
N GLY A 447 18.11 45.92 -2.57
CA GLY A 447 18.70 46.86 -3.54
C GLY A 447 20.21 46.66 -3.77
N ARG A 448 20.79 45.55 -3.30
CA ARG A 448 22.18 45.14 -3.59
C ARG A 448 22.18 43.78 -4.28
N ALA A 449 23.06 43.61 -5.26
CA ALA A 449 23.31 42.30 -5.86
C ALA A 449 24.21 41.48 -4.91
N VAL A 450 23.69 40.37 -4.40
CA VAL A 450 24.42 39.46 -3.49
C VAL A 450 24.54 38.07 -4.10
N ARG A 451 25.63 37.35 -3.78
CA ARG A 451 25.91 36.01 -4.32
C ARG A 451 25.44 34.92 -3.36
N ALA A 452 24.54 34.06 -3.82
CA ALA A 452 24.06 32.89 -3.09
C ALA A 452 24.87 31.63 -3.42
N GLU A 453 26.14 31.61 -3.00
CA GLU A 453 27.07 30.50 -3.30
C GLU A 453 26.83 29.25 -2.43
N ALA A 454 26.37 29.45 -1.19
CA ALA A 454 26.11 28.34 -0.27
C ALA A 454 24.87 27.57 -0.71
N HIS A 455 24.92 26.23 -0.65
CA HIS A 455 23.80 25.41 -1.08
C HIS A 455 23.71 24.03 -0.43
N LEU A 456 22.49 23.51 -0.36
CA LEU A 456 22.18 22.14 0.01
C LEU A 456 22.10 21.26 -1.22
N ARG A 457 22.67 20.07 -1.14
CA ARG A 457 22.61 19.05 -2.19
C ARG A 457 21.66 17.94 -1.79
N ARG A 458 20.62 17.71 -2.58
CA ARG A 458 19.72 16.57 -2.40
C ARG A 458 19.59 15.73 -3.67
N GLY A 459 19.50 14.42 -3.48
CA GLY A 459 19.18 13.46 -4.53
C GLY A 459 20.24 13.29 -5.62
N ARG A 460 19.90 12.46 -6.61
CA ARG A 460 20.72 12.17 -7.80
C ARG A 460 19.80 12.10 -9.02
N LYS A 461 20.32 12.43 -10.20
CA LYS A 461 19.62 12.32 -11.49
C LYS A 461 18.25 13.03 -11.47
N ALA A 462 17.15 12.31 -11.71
CA ALA A 462 15.80 12.87 -11.81
C ALA A 462 15.25 13.46 -10.49
N HIS A 463 15.83 13.10 -9.34
CA HIS A 463 15.45 13.64 -8.02
C HIS A 463 16.46 14.67 -7.51
N LEU A 464 17.30 15.24 -8.39
CA LEU A 464 18.31 16.22 -8.00
C LEU A 464 17.66 17.56 -7.66
N VAL A 465 17.92 18.02 -6.43
CA VAL A 465 17.53 19.35 -5.96
C VAL A 465 18.75 20.06 -5.37
N ARG A 466 18.82 21.36 -5.63
CA ARG A 466 19.75 22.31 -5.05
C ARG A 466 18.95 23.43 -4.40
N ILE A 467 19.23 23.69 -3.14
CA ILE A 467 18.66 24.81 -2.38
C ILE A 467 19.81 25.78 -2.13
N HIS A 468 19.84 26.89 -2.85
CA HIS A 468 20.84 27.95 -2.66
C HIS A 468 20.39 28.89 -1.57
N VAL A 469 21.33 29.24 -0.70
CA VAL A 469 21.10 30.08 0.48
C VAL A 469 22.16 31.17 0.55
N PHE A 470 21.75 32.32 1.07
CA PHE A 470 22.61 33.44 1.39
C PHE A 470 22.47 33.75 2.87
N PHE A 471 23.60 33.82 3.58
CA PHE A 471 23.67 34.22 4.99
C PHE A 471 24.02 35.70 5.02
N ASP A 472 23.07 36.52 5.43
CA ASP A 472 23.23 37.96 5.52
C ASP A 472 23.79 38.34 6.89
N ASP A 473 25.11 38.49 6.98
CA ASP A 473 25.79 38.85 8.23
C ASP A 473 25.32 40.20 8.81
N GLU A 474 24.86 41.14 7.97
CA GLU A 474 24.41 42.47 8.41
C GLU A 474 23.07 42.40 9.14
N THR A 475 22.17 41.54 8.66
CA THR A 475 20.79 41.44 9.19
C THR A 475 20.55 40.17 10.00
N GLN A 476 21.56 39.30 10.06
CA GLN A 476 21.50 37.96 10.62
C GLN A 476 20.35 37.13 10.02
N GLN A 477 20.02 37.34 8.73
CA GLN A 477 18.96 36.59 8.05
C GLN A 477 19.51 35.52 7.12
N VAL A 478 18.84 34.36 7.08
CA VAL A 478 19.13 33.30 6.11
C VAL A 478 18.12 33.39 4.97
N VAL A 479 18.59 33.80 3.80
CA VAL A 479 17.78 33.98 2.60
C VAL A 479 17.86 32.74 1.72
N VAL A 480 16.73 32.11 1.44
CA VAL A 480 16.63 31.03 0.45
C VAL A 480 16.46 31.66 -0.93
N ALA A 481 17.53 31.58 -1.72
CA ALA A 481 17.72 32.30 -2.97
C ALA A 481 17.16 31.56 -4.19
N TYR A 482 17.29 30.23 -4.21
CA TYR A 482 16.85 29.38 -5.32
C TYR A 482 16.60 27.96 -4.85
N ILE A 483 15.52 27.35 -5.35
CA ILE A 483 15.19 25.92 -5.13
C ILE A 483 14.94 25.32 -6.51
N GLY A 484 15.79 24.40 -6.95
CA GLY A 484 15.73 23.95 -8.33
C GLY A 484 16.67 22.80 -8.66
N ARG A 485 16.80 22.52 -9.95
CA ARG A 485 17.82 21.61 -10.48
C ARG A 485 19.20 22.28 -10.39
N HIS A 486 20.23 21.61 -10.89
CA HIS A 486 21.58 22.17 -10.89
C HIS A 486 21.65 23.45 -11.73
N LEU A 487 22.15 24.54 -11.15
CA LEU A 487 22.54 25.74 -11.90
C LEU A 487 23.81 25.48 -12.74
N ARG A 488 24.10 26.30 -13.74
CA ARG A 488 25.21 26.04 -14.67
C ARG A 488 26.57 26.06 -13.94
N ASP A 489 27.39 25.06 -14.24
CA ASP A 489 28.70 24.87 -13.63
C ASP A 489 29.75 24.32 -14.63
N LYS A 490 30.89 23.84 -14.13
CA LYS A 490 32.00 23.30 -14.93
C LYS A 490 31.58 22.17 -15.90
N GLY A 491 30.52 21.42 -15.63
CA GLY A 491 30.03 20.31 -16.47
C GLY A 491 28.90 20.68 -17.42
N SER A 492 28.43 21.94 -17.39
CA SER A 492 27.33 22.40 -18.23
C SER A 492 27.87 22.76 -19.62
N ALA A 493 27.40 22.05 -20.66
CA ALA A 493 27.70 22.42 -22.04
C ALA A 493 27.05 23.77 -22.36
N SER A 494 27.80 24.62 -23.07
CA SER A 494 27.44 26.00 -23.45
C SER A 494 26.16 26.10 -24.25
#